data_AF-I4ZB82-F1
#
_entry.id   AF-I4ZB82-F1
#
_cell.length_a   1.000
_cell.length_b   1.000
_cell.length_c   1.000
_cell.angle_alpha   90.00
_cell.angle_beta   90.00
_cell.angle_gamma   90.00
#
_symmetry.space_group_name_H-M   'P 1'
#
loop_
_entity.id
_entity.type
_entity.pdbx_description
1 polymer ?
#
loop_
_entity_poly.entity_id
_entity_poly.type
_entity_poly.pdbx_seq_one_letter_code
_entity_poly.pdbx_strand_id
1 'polypeptide(L)'
;MKTTLIHLSEEATATLEAMLDPGYIYERTERLQAIEDFLIDQWRDAHNIKPEAALTFLDTLRALRKDFGTFLTSVDPSGEADDRQTLNIPDNE
;
A
#
# COMPACT_ATOMS: atom_id res chain seq x y z
N MET A 1 23.04 -1.24 16.91
CA MET A 1 22.67 -2.17 15.82
C MET A 1 23.94 -2.75 15.21
N LYS A 2 24.00 -4.05 14.96
CA LYS A 2 25.03 -4.64 14.07
C LYS A 2 24.45 -4.60 12.66
N THR A 3 25.12 -3.91 11.74
CA THR A 3 24.82 -3.95 10.31
C THR A 3 25.62 -5.09 9.68
N THR A 4 24.91 -5.99 8.99
CA THR A 4 25.53 -7.06 8.20
C THR A 4 25.41 -6.68 6.74
N LEU A 5 26.53 -6.60 6.03
CA LEU A 5 26.54 -6.38 4.59
C LEU A 5 26.15 -7.70 3.90
N ILE A 6 25.02 -7.71 3.20
CA ILE A 6 24.56 -8.86 2.41
C ILE A 6 24.84 -8.54 0.95
N HIS A 7 25.62 -9.38 0.28
CA HIS A 7 25.80 -9.29 -1.17
C HIS A 7 24.62 -9.97 -1.86
N LEU A 8 23.81 -9.19 -2.56
CA LEU A 8 22.77 -9.68 -3.46
C LEU A 8 23.32 -9.80 -4.88
N SER A 9 22.76 -10.74 -5.67
CA SER A 9 22.98 -10.74 -7.12
C SER A 9 22.34 -9.50 -7.74
N GLU A 10 22.79 -9.08 -8.92
CA GLU A 10 22.20 -7.95 -9.65
C GLU A 10 20.69 -8.14 -9.86
N GLU A 11 20.26 -9.34 -10.22
CA GLU A 11 18.84 -9.69 -10.38
C GLU A 11 18.04 -9.57 -9.08
N ALA A 12 18.59 -10.03 -7.96
CA ALA A 12 17.94 -9.93 -6.65
C ALA A 12 17.84 -8.48 -6.19
N THR A 13 18.88 -7.66 -6.44
CA THR A 13 18.87 -6.23 -6.16
C THR A 13 17.81 -5.52 -6.98
N ALA A 14 17.77 -5.71 -8.31
CA ALA A 14 16.80 -5.07 -9.18
C ALA A 14 15.35 -5.46 -8.82
N THR A 15 15.13 -6.72 -8.46
CA THR A 15 13.82 -7.20 -7.99
C THR A 15 13.43 -6.51 -6.69
N LEU A 16 14.35 -6.40 -5.73
CA LEU A 16 14.09 -5.74 -4.46
C LEU A 16 13.81 -4.25 -4.66
N GLU A 17 14.59 -3.57 -5.50
CA GLU A 17 14.37 -2.17 -5.85
C GLU A 17 12.99 -1.94 -6.46
N ALA A 18 12.57 -2.79 -7.41
CA ALA A 18 11.23 -2.69 -8.00
C ALA A 18 10.11 -2.96 -6.98
N MET A 19 10.32 -3.86 -6.01
CA MET A 19 9.35 -4.14 -4.96
C MET A 19 9.29 -3.03 -3.88
N LEU A 20 10.39 -2.30 -3.70
CA LEU A 20 10.54 -1.23 -2.71
C LEU A 20 10.33 0.17 -3.30
N ASP A 21 10.05 0.27 -4.61
CA ASP A 21 9.77 1.54 -5.27
C ASP A 21 8.55 2.23 -4.59
N PRO A 22 8.70 3.48 -4.12
CA PRO A 22 7.62 4.19 -3.43
C PRO A 22 6.36 4.35 -4.30
N GLY A 23 6.51 4.56 -5.61
CA GLY A 23 5.39 4.69 -6.54
C GLY A 23 4.60 3.39 -6.65
N TYR A 24 5.30 2.27 -6.78
CA TYR A 24 4.71 0.93 -6.78
C TYR A 24 3.99 0.59 -5.46
N ILE A 25 4.58 0.94 -4.31
CA ILE A 25 3.97 0.70 -3.00
C ILE A 25 2.74 1.60 -2.78
N TYR A 26 2.77 2.85 -3.27
CA TYR A 26 1.61 3.73 -3.24
C TYR A 26 0.45 3.16 -4.05
N GLU A 27 0.69 2.76 -5.31
CA GLU A 27 -0.32 2.13 -6.17
C GLU A 27 -0.90 0.86 -5.54
N ARG A 28 -0.05 0.04 -4.90
CA ARG A 28 -0.53 -1.14 -4.15
C ARG A 28 -1.41 -0.75 -2.97
N THR A 29 -1.07 0.32 -2.26
CA THR A 29 -1.86 0.81 -1.12
C THR A 29 -3.25 1.28 -1.57
N GLU A 30 -3.35 2.00 -2.69
CA GLU A 30 -4.64 2.41 -3.28
C GLU A 30 -5.48 1.19 -3.70
N ARG A 31 -4.85 0.19 -4.34
CA ARG A 31 -5.54 -1.05 -4.72
C ARG A 31 -6.04 -1.84 -3.52
N LEU A 32 -5.29 -1.88 -2.41
CA LEU A 32 -5.74 -2.52 -1.17
C LEU A 32 -6.97 -1.81 -0.61
N GLN A 33 -7.00 -0.47 -0.62
CA GLN A 33 -8.18 0.30 -0.19
C GLN A 33 -9.41 -0.05 -1.05
N ALA A 34 -9.27 -0.09 -2.38
CA ALA A 34 -10.37 -0.46 -3.26
C ALA A 34 -10.90 -1.89 -3.01
N ILE A 35 -10.02 -2.83 -2.64
CA ILE A 35 -10.41 -4.19 -2.25
C ILE A 35 -11.13 -4.19 -0.89
N GLU A 36 -10.64 -3.41 0.08
CA GLU A 36 -11.32 -3.25 1.38
C GLU A 36 -12.75 -2.73 1.18
N ASP A 37 -12.93 -1.70 0.35
CA ASP A 37 -14.23 -1.11 0.05
C ASP A 37 -15.16 -2.13 -0.62
N PHE A 38 -14.66 -2.86 -1.63
CA PHE A 38 -15.41 -3.93 -2.27
C PHE A 38 -15.84 -5.02 -1.28
N LEU A 39 -14.95 -5.45 -0.37
CA LEU A 39 -15.28 -6.47 0.63
C LEU A 39 -16.33 -5.98 1.63
N ILE A 40 -16.30 -4.70 2.00
CA ILE A 40 -17.32 -4.07 2.84
C ILE A 40 -18.68 -4.12 2.13
N ASP A 41 -18.74 -3.75 0.85
CA ASP A 41 -19.99 -3.79 0.08
C ASP A 41 -20.52 -5.23 -0.08
N GLN A 42 -19.63 -6.19 -0.34
CA GLN A 42 -20.02 -7.61 -0.45
C GLN A 42 -20.55 -8.18 0.87
N TRP A 43 -20.01 -7.74 2.01
CA TRP A 43 -20.45 -8.19 3.33
C TRP A 43 -21.72 -7.45 3.79
N ARG A 44 -21.71 -6.11 3.78
CA ARG A 44 -22.76 -5.26 4.35
C ARG A 44 -23.99 -5.18 3.46
N ASP A 45 -23.80 -5.01 2.16
CA ASP A 45 -24.89 -4.67 1.25
C ASP A 45 -25.37 -5.92 0.52
N ALA A 46 -24.44 -6.68 -0.06
CA ALA A 46 -24.78 -7.88 -0.83
C ALA A 46 -24.98 -9.13 0.03
N HIS A 47 -24.51 -9.15 1.29
CA HIS A 47 -24.57 -10.30 2.19
C HIS A 47 -23.97 -11.59 1.59
N ASN A 48 -22.99 -11.44 0.69
CA ASN A 48 -22.37 -12.55 -0.06
C ASN A 48 -21.21 -13.20 0.70
N ILE A 49 -20.72 -12.56 1.77
CA ILE A 49 -19.57 -13.01 2.55
C ILE A 49 -20.00 -13.22 4.00
N LYS A 50 -19.57 -14.34 4.59
CA LYS A 50 -19.78 -14.59 6.03
C LYS A 50 -19.07 -13.53 6.88
N PRO A 51 -19.68 -13.02 7.96
CA PRO A 51 -19.06 -11.98 8.80
C PRO A 51 -17.64 -12.32 9.28
N GLU A 52 -17.39 -13.58 9.64
CA GLU A 52 -16.08 -14.02 10.14
C GLU A 52 -15.00 -13.96 9.04
N ALA A 53 -15.38 -14.30 7.81
CA ALA A 53 -14.48 -14.23 6.65
C ALA A 53 -14.22 -12.76 6.27
N ALA A 54 -15.27 -11.92 6.25
CA ALA A 54 -15.13 -10.49 5.98
C ALA A 54 -14.19 -9.83 7.00
N LEU A 55 -14.37 -10.11 8.29
CA LEU A 55 -13.52 -9.59 9.36
C LEU A 55 -12.05 -10.02 9.18
N THR A 56 -11.82 -11.31 8.93
CA THR A 56 -10.47 -11.84 8.71
C THR A 56 -9.77 -11.18 7.52
N PHE A 57 -10.48 -10.99 6.41
CA PHE A 57 -9.92 -10.35 5.22
C PHE A 57 -9.63 -8.87 5.46
N LEU A 58 -10.59 -8.12 6.02
CA LEU A 58 -10.42 -6.70 6.31
C LEU A 58 -9.28 -6.45 7.30
N ASP A 59 -9.14 -7.27 8.34
CA ASP A 59 -8.04 -7.15 9.30
C ASP A 59 -6.68 -7.37 8.64
N THR A 60 -6.58 -8.37 7.75
CA THR A 60 -5.35 -8.67 7.01
C THR A 60 -4.97 -7.53 6.06
N LEU A 61 -5.93 -7.00 5.30
CA LEU A 61 -5.69 -5.91 4.34
C LEU A 61 -5.31 -4.62 5.06
N ARG A 62 -5.98 -4.29 6.16
CA ARG A 62 -5.63 -3.12 6.99
C ARG A 62 -4.24 -3.22 7.60
N ALA A 63 -3.86 -4.40 8.09
CA ALA A 63 -2.51 -4.63 8.59
C ALA A 63 -1.46 -4.40 7.49
N LEU A 64 -1.69 -4.99 6.30
CA LEU A 64 -0.78 -4.83 5.17
C LEU A 64 -0.66 -3.37 4.70
N ARG A 65 -1.79 -2.66 4.63
CA ARG A 65 -1.82 -1.24 4.29
C ARG A 65 -1.06 -0.38 5.31
N LYS A 66 -1.19 -0.70 6.60
CA LYS A 66 -0.44 -0.03 7.66
C LYS A 66 1.07 -0.29 7.53
N ASP A 67 1.46 -1.51 7.20
CA ASP A 67 2.86 -1.87 7.02
C ASP A 67 3.48 -1.12 5.83
N PHE A 68 2.77 -1.03 4.70
CA PHE A 68 3.19 -0.21 3.56
C PHE A 68 3.22 1.29 3.86
N GLY A 69 2.21 1.82 4.57
CA GLY A 69 2.23 3.21 5.01
C GLY A 69 3.44 3.51 5.91
N THR A 70 3.73 2.62 6.86
CA THR A 70 4.91 2.75 7.74
C THR A 70 6.21 2.72 6.92
N PHE A 71 6.30 1.82 5.94
CA PHE A 71 7.45 1.77 5.05
C PHE A 71 7.63 3.08 4.27
N LEU A 72 6.58 3.59 3.62
CA LEU A 72 6.63 4.84 2.87
C LEU A 72 7.08 6.02 3.74
N THR A 73 6.53 6.16 4.96
CA THR A 73 6.96 7.21 5.90
C THR A 73 8.41 7.06 6.38
N SER A 74 8.99 5.86 6.29
CA SER A 74 10.38 5.63 6.68
C SER A 74 11.38 5.95 5.56
N VAL A 75 10.93 5.85 4.31
CA VAL A 75 11.74 6.16 3.11
C VAL A 75 11.66 7.65 2.77
N ASP A 76 10.52 8.28 3.03
CA ASP A 76 10.32 9.72 2.86
C ASP A 76 9.64 10.35 4.10
N PRO A 77 10.41 10.71 5.14
CA PRO A 77 9.85 11.25 6.38
C PRO A 77 9.34 12.69 6.26
N SER A 78 9.63 13.41 5.16
CA SER A 78 9.10 14.78 4.95
C SER A 78 7.67 14.78 4.41
N GLY A 79 7.16 13.65 3.91
CA GLY A 79 5.77 13.53 3.45
C GLY A 79 5.49 14.21 2.11
N GLU A 80 6.51 14.61 1.35
CA GLU A 80 6.34 15.33 0.07
C GLU A 80 5.71 14.47 -1.03
N ALA A 81 5.65 13.14 -0.84
CA ALA A 81 4.86 12.25 -1.70
C ALA A 81 3.33 12.49 -1.60
N ASP A 82 2.83 13.05 -0.48
CA ASP A 82 1.42 13.43 -0.30
C ASP A 82 1.07 14.71 -1.08
N ASP A 83 2.04 15.62 -1.25
CA ASP A 83 1.87 16.90 -1.97
C ASP A 83 1.75 16.74 -3.50
N ARG A 84 2.02 15.55 -4.05
CA ARG A 84 1.79 15.28 -5.47
C ARG A 84 0.33 15.05 -5.82
N GLN A 85 -0.56 14.92 -4.84
CA GLN A 85 -2.00 14.78 -5.06
C GLN A 85 -2.70 16.13 -5.32
N THR A 86 -2.07 17.28 -5.05
CA THR A 86 -2.68 18.61 -5.21
C THR A 86 -2.24 19.39 -6.47
N LEU A 87 -1.25 18.93 -7.23
CA LEU A 87 -0.70 19.68 -8.38
C LEU A 87 -1.31 19.36 -9.76
N ASN A 88 -2.31 18.47 -9.83
CA ASN A 88 -3.02 18.15 -11.09
C ASN A 88 -4.51 18.52 -11.02
N ILE A 89 -4.85 19.70 -10.50
CA ILE A 89 -6.14 20.33 -10.83
C ILE A 89 -5.91 21.09 -12.15
N PRO A 90 -6.50 20.68 -13.29
CA PRO A 90 -6.47 21.51 -14.47
C PRO A 90 -7.34 22.73 -14.21
N ASP A 91 -6.72 23.92 -14.20
CA ASP A 91 -7.41 25.19 -14.33
C ASP A 91 -8.19 25.16 -15.65
N ASN A 92 -9.51 25.03 -15.55
CA ASN A 92 -10.43 25.19 -16.66
C ASN A 92 -10.93 26.63 -16.60
N GLU A 93 -10.35 27.50 -17.44
CA GLU A 93 -10.96 28.79 -17.86
C GLU A 93 -12.21 28.54 -18.72
#